data_AF-A0A9C9JR57-F1
#
_entry.id   AF-A0A9C9JR57-F1
#
_cell.length_a   1.000
_cell.length_b   1.000
_cell.length_c   1.000
_cell.angle_alpha   90.00
_cell.angle_beta   90.00
_cell.angle_gamma   90.00
#
_symmetry.space_group_name_H-M   'P 1'
#
loop_
_entity.id
_entity.type
_entity.pdbx_description
1 polymer ?
#
loop_
_entity_poly.entity_id
_entity_poly.type
_entity_poly.pdbx_seq_one_letter_code
_entity_poly.pdbx_strand_id
1 'polypeptide(L)'
;FTLGVKEANADAVVKVVWTNTWYDPAKEKEAAQGLLDSGVDVIAQHQDTPGPQQAAEEAGVYAVGYNTNMRAFAPEANLTSAVWNWGPYYVNAVKSVIDGTFVSTQYWGGLEDGIVDIAPISDKVPADMVAQVEAKKAAIIDGSFDVFAGPIKDQDGNIKVAEGSSMTDGELLSMDWFVEGVEGVIPK
;
A
#
# COMPACT_ATOMS: atom_id res chain seq x y z
N PHE A 1 -4.22 2.16 -2.59
CA PHE A 1 -5.11 1.77 -1.48
C PHE A 1 -6.57 2.15 -1.79
N THR A 2 -6.93 3.44 -1.84
CA THR A 2 -8.33 3.89 -2.02
C THR A 2 -9.05 3.32 -3.24
N LEU A 3 -8.40 3.24 -4.41
CA LEU A 3 -9.00 2.65 -5.61
C LEU A 3 -9.42 1.19 -5.39
N GLY A 4 -8.58 0.37 -4.73
CA GLY A 4 -8.92 -1.01 -4.39
C GLY A 4 -10.00 -1.13 -3.32
N VAL A 5 -9.99 -0.22 -2.32
CA VAL A 5 -11.08 -0.14 -1.33
C VAL A 5 -12.41 0.16 -2.01
N LYS A 6 -12.44 1.14 -2.93
CA LYS A 6 -13.64 1.52 -3.68
C LYS A 6 -14.14 0.46 -4.64
N GLU A 7 -13.25 -0.40 -5.17
CA GLU A 7 -13.64 -1.55 -5.97
C GLU A 7 -14.47 -2.55 -5.15
N ALA A 8 -14.11 -2.78 -3.88
CA ALA A 8 -14.86 -3.65 -2.98
C ALA A 8 -16.08 -2.98 -2.35
N ASN A 9 -15.97 -1.69 -2.01
CA ASN A 9 -17.03 -0.88 -1.40
C ASN A 9 -16.94 0.57 -1.87
N ALA A 10 -17.80 0.96 -2.83
CA ALA A 10 -17.80 2.29 -3.41
C ALA A 10 -18.12 3.42 -2.41
N ASP A 11 -18.80 3.11 -1.32
CA ASP A 11 -19.19 4.08 -0.27
C ASP A 11 -18.12 4.26 0.81
N ALA A 12 -17.04 3.46 0.77
CA ALA A 12 -15.97 3.55 1.75
C ALA A 12 -15.16 4.85 1.60
N VAL A 13 -14.74 5.39 2.75
CA VAL A 13 -13.95 6.60 2.86
C VAL A 13 -12.58 6.27 3.45
N VAL A 14 -11.51 6.79 2.85
CA VAL A 14 -10.14 6.62 3.36
C VAL A 14 -9.69 7.92 4.02
N LYS A 15 -9.58 7.90 5.35
CA LYS A 15 -9.05 9.03 6.13
C LYS A 15 -7.53 8.99 6.21
N VAL A 16 -6.87 10.13 5.99
CA VAL A 16 -5.40 10.24 6.03
C VAL A 16 -4.95 11.22 7.12
N VAL A 17 -4.01 10.76 7.95
CA VAL A 17 -3.31 11.58 8.97
C VAL A 17 -1.80 11.48 8.71
N TRP A 18 -1.12 12.62 8.85
CA TRP A 18 0.32 12.73 8.63
C TRP A 18 1.08 12.81 9.95
N THR A 19 2.06 11.92 10.13
CA THR A 19 2.99 11.93 11.26
C THR A 19 4.20 12.86 11.03
N ASN A 20 4.47 13.24 9.77
CA ASN A 20 5.63 14.02 9.33
C ASN A 20 6.98 13.41 9.71
N THR A 21 7.03 12.08 9.82
CA THR A 21 8.23 11.27 10.05
C THR A 21 8.00 9.88 9.44
N TRP A 22 9.08 9.14 9.19
CA TRP A 22 9.00 7.74 8.76
C TRP A 22 8.96 6.76 9.95
N TYR A 23 9.65 7.15 11.03
CA TYR A 23 9.85 6.30 12.21
C TYR A 23 9.70 7.12 13.49
N ASP A 24 8.64 6.85 14.24
CA ASP A 24 8.38 7.32 15.60
C ASP A 24 7.27 6.44 16.21
N PRO A 25 7.62 5.34 16.91
CA PRO A 25 6.62 4.37 17.38
C PRO A 25 5.47 4.97 18.18
N ALA A 26 5.75 6.03 18.96
CA ALA A 26 4.74 6.69 19.78
C ALA A 26 3.77 7.49 18.91
N LYS A 27 4.28 8.32 17.99
CA LYS A 27 3.43 9.12 17.08
C LYS A 27 2.66 8.26 16.10
N GLU A 28 3.26 7.19 15.60
CA GLU A 28 2.60 6.27 14.68
C GLU A 28 1.38 5.62 15.35
N LYS A 29 1.54 5.14 16.58
CA LYS A 29 0.45 4.56 17.37
C LYS A 29 -0.61 5.60 17.72
N GLU A 30 -0.21 6.81 18.13
CA GLU A 30 -1.12 7.92 18.43
C GLU A 30 -1.94 8.34 17.20
N ALA A 31 -1.31 8.44 16.03
CA ALA A 31 -2.00 8.77 14.78
C ALA A 31 -3.03 7.69 14.40
N ALA A 32 -2.68 6.41 14.56
CA ALA A 32 -3.62 5.32 14.37
C ALA A 32 -4.79 5.40 15.35
N GLN A 33 -4.52 5.67 16.64
CA GLN A 33 -5.58 5.87 17.63
C GLN A 33 -6.53 7.01 17.25
N GLY A 34 -6.00 8.14 16.77
CA GLY A 34 -6.84 9.25 16.30
C GLY A 34 -7.75 8.87 15.12
N LEU A 35 -7.27 8.04 14.19
CA LEU A 35 -8.11 7.49 13.11
C LEU A 35 -9.20 6.57 13.66
N LEU A 36 -8.86 5.67 14.58
CA LEU A 36 -9.78 4.75 15.24
C LEU A 36 -10.88 5.49 16.01
N ASP A 37 -10.50 6.52 16.78
CA ASP A 37 -11.44 7.38 17.52
C ASP A 37 -12.41 8.12 16.59
N SER A 38 -12.03 8.32 15.31
CA SER A 38 -12.87 8.92 14.27
C SER A 38 -13.77 7.90 13.53
N GLY A 39 -13.80 6.64 13.99
CA GLY A 39 -14.64 5.57 13.47
C GLY A 39 -14.02 4.76 12.33
N VAL A 40 -12.71 4.84 12.09
CA VAL A 40 -12.03 3.96 11.12
C VAL A 40 -11.96 2.54 11.67
N ASP A 41 -12.25 1.55 10.82
CA ASP A 41 -12.34 0.12 11.15
C ASP A 41 -11.27 -0.75 10.46
N VAL A 42 -10.45 -0.16 9.59
CA VAL A 42 -9.26 -0.80 9.01
C VAL A 42 -8.10 0.19 8.95
N ILE A 43 -6.97 -0.16 9.57
CA ILE A 43 -5.75 0.66 9.56
C ILE A 43 -4.78 0.17 8.49
N ALA A 44 -4.36 1.06 7.60
CA ALA A 44 -3.19 0.88 6.75
C ALA A 44 -2.16 1.96 7.09
N GLN A 45 -0.88 1.69 6.81
CA GLN A 45 0.21 2.59 7.16
C GLN A 45 1.22 2.75 6.04
N HIS A 46 1.91 3.90 6.06
CA HIS A 46 3.16 4.13 5.34
C HIS A 46 4.20 4.65 6.35
N GLN A 47 4.38 3.87 7.42
CA GLN A 47 5.27 4.14 8.56
C GLN A 47 6.03 2.86 8.91
N ASP A 48 7.14 2.99 9.63
CA ASP A 48 8.14 1.91 9.72
C ASP A 48 8.03 1.04 10.98
N THR A 49 7.06 1.26 11.87
CA THR A 49 6.88 0.44 13.08
C THR A 49 5.57 -0.34 13.10
N PRO A 50 5.44 -1.38 13.94
CA PRO A 50 4.16 -2.06 14.17
C PRO A 50 3.14 -1.25 15.00
N GLY A 51 3.46 -0.01 15.43
CA GLY A 51 2.60 0.80 16.30
C GLY A 51 1.14 0.92 15.81
N PRO A 52 0.89 1.23 14.52
CA PRO A 52 -0.48 1.28 13.99
C PRO A 52 -1.21 -0.06 14.00
N GLN A 53 -0.50 -1.16 13.74
CA GLN A 53 -1.06 -2.52 13.81
C GLN A 53 -1.49 -2.88 15.24
N GLN A 54 -0.67 -2.51 16.22
CA GLN A 54 -0.97 -2.74 17.64
C GLN A 54 -2.17 -1.92 18.11
N ALA A 55 -2.29 -0.67 17.67
CA ALA A 55 -3.47 0.15 17.95
C ALA A 55 -4.75 -0.50 17.38
N ALA A 56 -4.70 -0.99 16.14
CA ALA A 56 -5.84 -1.68 15.53
C ALA A 56 -6.24 -2.93 16.33
N GLU A 57 -5.27 -3.74 16.76
CA GLU A 57 -5.53 -4.92 17.59
C GLU A 57 -6.11 -4.57 18.96
N GLU A 58 -5.59 -3.55 19.64
CA GLU A 58 -6.12 -3.06 20.92
C GLU A 58 -7.55 -2.55 20.79
N ALA A 59 -7.91 -1.96 19.64
CA ALA A 59 -9.26 -1.53 19.32
C ALA A 59 -10.17 -2.67 18.80
N GLY A 60 -9.63 -3.87 18.57
CA GLY A 60 -10.39 -5.01 18.05
C GLY A 60 -10.82 -4.85 16.58
N VAL A 61 -10.07 -4.06 15.80
CA VAL A 61 -10.31 -3.83 14.37
C VAL A 61 -9.17 -4.38 13.52
N TYR A 62 -9.29 -4.32 12.20
CA TYR A 62 -8.33 -4.92 11.28
C TYR A 62 -7.24 -3.94 10.83
N ALA A 63 -6.14 -4.49 10.30
CA ALA A 63 -5.07 -3.70 9.72
C ALA A 63 -4.37 -4.41 8.54
N VAL A 64 -3.73 -3.61 7.68
CA VAL A 64 -2.81 -4.08 6.64
C VAL A 64 -1.43 -3.53 6.96
N GLY A 65 -0.45 -4.42 7.12
CA GLY A 65 0.92 -4.08 7.48
C GLY A 65 1.74 -3.56 6.30
N TYR A 66 2.91 -3.02 6.63
CA TYR A 66 3.81 -2.39 5.66
C TYR A 66 5.26 -2.83 5.88
N ASN A 67 6.03 -2.85 4.80
CA ASN A 67 7.42 -3.28 4.67
C ASN A 67 7.76 -4.75 4.98
N THR A 68 7.15 -5.34 6.01
CA THR A 68 7.43 -6.71 6.46
C THR A 68 6.15 -7.41 6.91
N ASN A 69 6.22 -8.73 7.09
CA ASN A 69 5.13 -9.47 7.70
C ASN A 69 5.01 -9.04 9.18
N MET A 70 3.94 -8.29 9.48
CA MET A 70 3.70 -7.71 10.80
C MET A 70 2.78 -8.57 11.68
N ARG A 71 2.33 -9.73 11.20
CA ARG A 71 1.39 -10.63 11.91
C ARG A 71 1.83 -10.95 13.34
N ALA A 72 3.13 -11.12 13.59
CA ALA A 72 3.65 -11.44 14.92
C ALA A 72 3.40 -10.35 15.97
N PHE A 73 3.17 -9.11 15.55
CA PHE A 73 2.92 -7.96 16.44
C PHE A 73 1.43 -7.65 16.61
N ALA A 74 0.58 -8.17 15.72
CA ALA A 74 -0.86 -7.99 15.73
C ALA A 74 -1.58 -9.22 15.10
N PRO A 75 -1.52 -10.40 15.76
CA PRO A 75 -2.04 -11.68 15.26
C PRO A 75 -3.57 -11.75 15.08
N GLU A 76 -4.33 -10.81 15.63
CA GLU A 76 -5.76 -10.71 15.41
C GLU A 76 -6.11 -9.63 14.37
N ALA A 77 -5.42 -8.48 14.37
CA ALA A 77 -5.73 -7.38 13.46
C ALA A 77 -5.14 -7.49 12.03
N ASN A 78 -3.86 -7.85 11.90
CA ASN A 78 -3.14 -7.89 10.61
C ASN A 78 -3.72 -8.87 9.57
N LEU A 79 -4.47 -8.40 8.57
CA LEU A 79 -5.04 -9.24 7.52
C LEU A 79 -4.00 -9.73 6.51
N THR A 80 -2.99 -8.91 6.24
CA THR A 80 -1.78 -9.21 5.46
C THR A 80 -0.83 -8.02 5.62
N SER A 81 0.33 -8.04 4.97
CA SER A 81 1.25 -6.90 4.86
C SER A 81 1.72 -6.75 3.43
N ALA A 82 1.86 -5.53 2.93
CA ALA A 82 2.74 -5.29 1.78
C ALA A 82 4.20 -5.44 2.23
N VAL A 83 4.96 -6.30 1.56
CA VAL A 83 6.34 -6.66 1.95
C VAL A 83 7.34 -6.30 0.85
N TRP A 84 8.53 -5.86 1.27
CA TRP A 84 9.64 -5.65 0.34
C TRP A 84 10.68 -6.76 0.46
N ASN A 85 11.14 -7.26 -0.68
CA ASN A 85 12.21 -8.21 -0.81
C ASN A 85 13.35 -7.61 -1.65
N TRP A 86 14.20 -6.83 -1.00
CA TRP A 86 15.35 -6.19 -1.64
C TRP A 86 16.54 -7.14 -1.90
N GLY A 87 16.48 -8.38 -1.37
CA GLY A 87 17.56 -9.35 -1.46
C GLY A 87 18.04 -9.62 -2.90
N PRO A 88 17.14 -9.98 -3.84
CA PRO A 88 17.49 -10.20 -5.24
C PRO A 88 18.16 -8.99 -5.90
N TYR A 89 17.63 -7.79 -5.66
CA TYR A 89 18.20 -6.55 -6.18
C TYR A 89 19.63 -6.32 -5.66
N TYR A 90 19.84 -6.43 -4.34
CA TYR A 90 21.18 -6.25 -3.75
C TYR A 90 22.19 -7.28 -4.25
N VAL A 91 21.77 -8.55 -4.38
CA VAL A 91 22.63 -9.59 -4.94
C VAL A 91 23.05 -9.26 -6.36
N ASN A 92 22.13 -8.81 -7.22
CA ASN A 92 22.43 -8.43 -8.60
C ASN A 92 23.36 -7.20 -8.67
N ALA A 93 23.02 -6.14 -7.93
CA ALA A 93 23.81 -4.92 -7.90
C ALA A 93 25.26 -5.18 -7.46
N VAL A 94 25.46 -5.92 -6.37
CA VAL A 94 26.81 -6.25 -5.87
C VAL A 94 27.58 -7.10 -6.86
N LYS A 95 26.94 -8.12 -7.47
CA LYS A 95 27.59 -8.94 -8.52
C LYS A 95 28.04 -8.10 -9.70
N SER A 96 27.20 -7.21 -10.20
CA SER A 96 27.56 -6.35 -11.35
C SER A 96 28.76 -5.43 -11.05
N VAL A 97 28.92 -4.98 -9.80
CA VAL A 97 30.10 -4.22 -9.38
C VAL A 97 31.34 -5.11 -9.37
N ILE A 98 31.24 -6.31 -8.80
CA ILE A 98 32.34 -7.29 -8.75
C ILE A 98 32.80 -7.66 -10.16
N ASP A 99 31.87 -7.89 -11.07
CA ASP A 99 32.13 -8.30 -12.45
C ASP A 99 32.55 -7.12 -13.35
N GLY A 100 32.56 -5.88 -12.83
CA GLY A 100 32.91 -4.67 -13.58
C GLY A 100 31.88 -4.27 -14.63
N THR A 101 30.65 -4.76 -14.53
CA THR A 101 29.55 -4.52 -15.47
C THR A 101 28.48 -3.57 -14.92
N PHE A 102 28.70 -2.97 -13.74
CA PHE A 102 27.75 -2.04 -13.14
C PHE A 102 27.50 -0.83 -14.04
N VAL A 103 26.23 -0.55 -14.29
CA VAL A 103 25.78 0.65 -14.99
C VAL A 103 24.75 1.35 -14.11
N SER A 104 24.88 2.66 -13.96
CA SER A 104 23.91 3.47 -13.23
C SER A 104 22.60 3.51 -14.00
N THR A 105 21.53 2.96 -13.43
CA THR A 105 20.18 2.95 -14.01
C THR A 105 19.15 3.33 -12.96
N GLN A 106 18.02 3.88 -13.40
CA GLN A 106 16.83 3.96 -12.57
C GLN A 106 16.19 2.58 -12.50
N TYR A 107 15.81 2.14 -11.30
CA TYR A 107 15.15 0.86 -11.07
C TYR A 107 13.86 1.08 -10.28
N TRP A 108 12.78 0.48 -10.77
CA TRP A 108 11.48 0.45 -10.10
C TRP A 108 10.90 -0.95 -10.24
N GLY A 109 11.18 -1.81 -9.26
CA GLY A 109 10.74 -3.20 -9.28
C GLY A 109 9.35 -3.39 -8.68
N GLY A 110 8.54 -4.20 -9.35
CA GLY A 110 7.17 -4.55 -8.96
C GLY A 110 7.01 -5.97 -8.42
N LEU A 111 5.78 -6.49 -8.57
CA LEU A 111 5.41 -7.86 -8.23
C LEU A 111 6.08 -8.86 -9.18
N GLU A 112 6.25 -8.49 -10.45
CA GLU A 112 6.89 -9.30 -11.50
C GLU A 112 8.37 -9.56 -11.22
N ASP A 113 9.05 -8.60 -10.58
CA ASP A 113 10.44 -8.73 -10.16
C ASP A 113 10.60 -9.44 -8.81
N GLY A 114 9.49 -9.67 -8.09
CA GLY A 114 9.49 -10.20 -6.72
C GLY A 114 10.13 -9.26 -5.70
N ILE A 115 10.20 -7.96 -6.00
CA ILE A 115 10.66 -6.91 -5.06
C ILE A 115 9.58 -6.52 -4.08
N VAL A 116 8.33 -6.49 -4.52
CA VAL A 116 7.17 -6.36 -3.65
C VAL A 116 6.34 -7.63 -3.68
N ASP A 117 5.68 -7.93 -2.57
CA ASP A 117 4.64 -8.97 -2.48
C ASP A 117 3.68 -8.61 -1.33
N ILE A 118 2.71 -9.48 -1.06
CA ILE A 118 1.91 -9.51 0.15
C ILE A 118 2.32 -10.71 1.03
N ALA A 119 2.32 -10.52 2.34
CA ALA A 119 2.48 -11.59 3.30
C ALA A 119 1.29 -12.57 3.25
N PRO A 120 1.40 -13.78 3.83
CA PRO A 120 0.28 -14.71 3.90
C PRO A 120 -0.99 -14.05 4.44
N ILE A 121 -2.10 -14.23 3.72
CA ILE A 121 -3.38 -13.63 4.08
C ILE A 121 -3.96 -14.38 5.30
N SER A 122 -4.48 -13.62 6.25
CA SER A 122 -5.13 -14.10 7.47
C SER A 122 -6.31 -15.03 7.16
N ASP A 123 -6.49 -16.08 7.96
CA ASP A 123 -7.64 -17.00 7.91
C ASP A 123 -9.00 -16.34 8.20
N LYS A 124 -8.95 -15.14 8.79
CA LYS A 124 -10.10 -14.25 8.98
C LYS A 124 -10.65 -13.66 7.67
N VAL A 125 -9.89 -13.69 6.57
CA VAL A 125 -10.35 -13.22 5.27
C VAL A 125 -11.12 -14.36 4.56
N PRO A 126 -12.36 -14.12 4.10
CA PRO A 126 -13.13 -15.12 3.37
C PRO A 126 -12.38 -15.67 2.14
N ALA A 127 -12.52 -16.97 1.86
CA ALA A 127 -11.78 -17.64 0.80
C ALA A 127 -12.06 -17.07 -0.61
N ASP A 128 -13.29 -16.59 -0.84
CA ASP A 128 -13.66 -15.90 -2.08
C ASP A 128 -12.96 -14.54 -2.21
N MET A 129 -12.76 -13.82 -1.10
CA MET A 129 -11.96 -12.58 -1.09
C MET A 129 -10.47 -12.87 -1.33
N VAL A 130 -9.93 -13.93 -0.71
CA VAL A 130 -8.55 -14.38 -0.98
C VAL A 130 -8.36 -14.66 -2.48
N ALA A 131 -9.30 -15.39 -3.09
CA ALA A 131 -9.24 -15.69 -4.52
C ALA A 131 -9.26 -14.43 -5.40
N GLN A 132 -10.03 -13.41 -5.02
CA GLN A 132 -10.05 -12.12 -5.74
C GLN A 132 -8.73 -11.36 -5.61
N VAL A 133 -8.11 -11.36 -4.42
CA VAL A 133 -6.79 -10.74 -4.19
C VAL A 133 -5.73 -11.43 -5.04
N GLU A 134 -5.68 -12.76 -5.04
CA GLU A 134 -4.72 -13.53 -5.85
C GLU A 134 -4.94 -13.33 -7.35
N ALA A 135 -6.19 -13.26 -7.81
CA ALA A 135 -6.51 -12.97 -9.20
C ALA A 135 -6.04 -11.56 -9.62
N LYS A 136 -6.23 -10.55 -8.75
CA LYS A 136 -5.73 -9.20 -8.99
C LYS A 136 -4.22 -9.13 -8.97
N LYS A 137 -3.55 -9.81 -8.03
CA LYS A 137 -2.09 -9.93 -8.01
C LYS A 137 -1.56 -10.53 -9.31
N ALA A 138 -2.16 -11.61 -9.80
CA ALA A 138 -1.80 -12.23 -11.07
C ALA A 138 -2.00 -11.27 -12.27
N ALA A 139 -3.12 -10.55 -12.29
CA ALA A 139 -3.42 -9.57 -13.34
C ALA A 139 -2.46 -8.36 -13.34
N ILE A 140 -1.93 -7.96 -12.18
CA ILE A 140 -0.87 -6.94 -12.10
C ILE A 140 0.42 -7.50 -12.70
N ILE A 141 0.80 -8.74 -12.33
CA ILE A 141 2.03 -9.39 -12.80
C ILE A 141 2.02 -9.59 -14.32
N ASP A 142 0.88 -10.01 -14.90
CA ASP A 142 0.77 -10.25 -16.34
C ASP A 142 0.45 -8.97 -17.16
N GLY A 143 0.24 -7.84 -16.49
CA GLY A 143 -0.05 -6.53 -17.09
C GLY A 143 -1.47 -6.37 -17.64
N SER A 144 -2.37 -7.33 -17.40
CA SER A 144 -3.79 -7.20 -17.78
C SER A 144 -4.58 -6.26 -16.87
N PHE A 145 -4.01 -5.89 -15.71
CA PHE A 145 -4.56 -4.89 -14.81
C PHE A 145 -3.52 -3.85 -14.39
N ASP A 146 -3.88 -2.59 -14.55
CA ASP A 146 -3.12 -1.43 -14.07
C ASP A 146 -3.95 -0.70 -13.00
N VAL A 147 -3.34 -0.51 -11.83
CA VAL A 147 -3.94 0.16 -10.67
C VAL A 147 -4.36 1.59 -11.00
N PHE A 148 -3.63 2.27 -11.89
CA PHE A 148 -3.85 3.66 -12.25
C PHE A 148 -4.36 3.85 -13.68
N ALA A 149 -5.07 2.84 -14.20
CA ALA A 149 -5.89 2.96 -15.41
C ALA A 149 -7.18 3.74 -15.13
N GLY A 150 -7.52 4.66 -16.03
CA GLY A 150 -8.69 5.51 -15.93
C GLY A 150 -10.01 4.80 -16.25
N PRO A 151 -11.15 5.41 -15.89
CA PRO A 151 -11.26 6.79 -15.41
C PRO A 151 -10.94 6.95 -13.92
N ILE A 152 -10.11 7.94 -13.58
CA ILE A 152 -9.80 8.29 -12.18
C ILE A 152 -10.02 9.79 -11.97
N LYS A 153 -10.73 10.12 -10.89
CA LYS A 153 -10.97 11.49 -10.44
C LYS A 153 -10.17 11.81 -9.19
N ASP A 154 -9.80 13.07 -9.01
CA ASP A 154 -9.29 13.59 -7.75
C ASP A 154 -10.39 13.82 -6.70
N GLN A 155 -10.01 14.22 -5.49
CA GLN A 155 -10.91 14.58 -4.39
C GLN A 155 -11.91 15.69 -4.73
N ASP A 156 -11.58 16.56 -5.68
CA ASP A 156 -12.44 17.66 -6.13
C ASP A 156 -13.37 17.25 -7.29
N GLY A 157 -13.26 16.01 -7.76
CA GLY A 157 -14.07 15.43 -8.83
C GLY A 157 -13.55 15.70 -10.24
N ASN A 158 -12.37 16.30 -10.41
CA ASN A 158 -11.76 16.52 -11.71
C ASN A 158 -11.21 15.20 -12.25
N ILE A 159 -11.39 14.95 -13.55
CA ILE A 159 -10.79 13.79 -14.21
C ILE A 159 -9.27 14.00 -14.30
N LYS A 160 -8.50 13.11 -13.67
CA LYS A 160 -7.02 13.11 -13.69
C LYS A 160 -6.46 12.07 -14.63
N VAL A 161 -7.16 10.94 -14.77
CA VAL A 161 -6.85 9.90 -15.75
C VAL A 161 -8.13 9.62 -16.54
N ALA A 162 -8.09 9.85 -17.85
CA ALA A 162 -9.24 9.62 -18.72
C ALA A 162 -9.49 8.12 -18.93
N GLU A 163 -10.73 7.74 -19.25
CA GLU A 163 -11.06 6.37 -19.64
C GLU A 163 -10.20 5.91 -20.83
N GLY A 164 -9.63 4.72 -20.73
CA GLY A 164 -8.73 4.16 -21.75
C GLY A 164 -7.27 4.67 -21.69
N SER A 165 -6.93 5.50 -20.72
CA SER A 165 -5.56 5.94 -20.43
C SER A 165 -5.06 5.38 -19.11
N SER A 166 -3.74 5.38 -18.94
CA SER A 166 -3.03 5.03 -17.70
C SER A 166 -2.03 6.12 -17.34
N MET A 167 -1.73 6.27 -16.05
CA MET A 167 -0.62 7.12 -15.61
C MET A 167 0.71 6.52 -16.06
N THR A 168 1.62 7.39 -16.51
CA THR A 168 3.02 7.05 -16.76
C THR A 168 3.81 6.99 -15.45
N ASP A 169 4.94 6.28 -15.45
CA ASP A 169 5.87 6.26 -14.31
C ASP A 169 6.28 7.65 -13.84
N GLY A 170 6.48 8.59 -14.76
CA GLY A 170 6.82 9.98 -14.42
C GLY A 170 5.69 10.69 -13.66
N GLU A 171 4.44 10.47 -14.07
CA GLU A 171 3.25 11.00 -13.39
C GLU A 171 3.05 10.35 -12.02
N LEU A 172 3.31 9.04 -11.90
CA LEU A 172 3.24 8.32 -10.63
C LEU A 172 4.31 8.80 -9.63
N LEU A 173 5.55 9.00 -10.09
CA LEU A 173 6.66 9.53 -9.26
C LEU A 173 6.45 10.97 -8.80
N SER A 174 5.57 11.72 -9.48
CA SER A 174 5.25 13.12 -9.18
C SER A 174 3.82 13.32 -8.72
N MET A 175 3.11 12.25 -8.37
CA MET A 175 1.71 12.30 -7.96
C MET A 175 1.55 13.16 -6.70
N ASP A 176 0.82 14.27 -6.84
CA ASP A 176 0.65 15.31 -5.83
C ASP A 176 -0.83 15.60 -5.51
N TRP A 177 -1.69 14.63 -5.77
CA TRP A 177 -3.13 14.72 -5.59
C TRP A 177 -3.69 13.40 -5.05
N PHE A 178 -4.84 13.48 -4.38
CA PHE A 178 -5.56 12.29 -3.91
C PHE A 178 -6.75 12.00 -4.81
N VAL A 179 -7.08 10.71 -4.96
CA VAL A 179 -8.28 10.26 -5.66
C VAL A 179 -9.56 10.59 -4.87
N GLU A 180 -10.69 10.63 -5.58
CA GLU A 180 -12.02 10.76 -4.96
C GLU A 180 -12.25 9.70 -3.87
N GLY A 181 -12.80 10.10 -2.72
CA GLY A 181 -13.06 9.22 -1.57
C GLY A 181 -11.96 9.20 -0.51
N VAL A 182 -10.87 9.94 -0.72
CA VAL A 182 -9.92 10.26 0.35
C VAL A 182 -10.44 11.47 1.14
N GLU A 183 -10.40 11.38 2.47
CA GLU A 183 -10.55 12.51 3.38
C GLU A 183 -9.20 12.82 4.02
N GLY A 184 -8.62 13.95 3.64
CA GLY A 184 -7.29 14.35 4.08
C GLY A 184 -6.74 15.43 3.17
N VAL A 185 -5.68 16.09 3.62
CA VAL A 185 -5.01 17.14 2.85
C VAL A 185 -3.55 16.76 2.65
N ILE A 186 -3.02 17.06 1.46
CA ILE A 186 -1.59 16.94 1.20
C ILE A 186 -0.90 18.14 1.87
N PRO A 187 0.11 17.91 2.74
CA PRO A 187 0.86 18.98 3.36
C PRO A 187 1.53 19.88 2.30
N LYS A 188 1.60 21.18 2.58
CA LYS A 188 2.28 22.17 1.73
C LYS A 188 3.63 22.55 2.31
#